data_AF-A0A7G9QPG2-F1
#
_entry.id   AF-A0A7G9QPG2-F1
#
_cell.length_a   1.000
_cell.length_b   1.000
_cell.length_c   1.000
_cell.angle_alpha   90.00
_cell.angle_beta   90.00
_cell.angle_gamma   90.00
#
_symmetry.space_group_name_H-M   'P 1'
#
loop_
_entity.id
_entity.type
_entity.pdbx_description
1 polymer ?
#
loop_
_entity_poly.entity_id
_entity_poly.type
_entity_poly.pdbx_seq_one_letter_code
_entity_poly.pdbx_strand_id
1 'polypeptide(L)'
;MSMKSAVPMLALGLAVGVALTACKKPEAAAAAAEAPAAADAPAAQPAADTAPAAAPAATAAAAAFDIGAIPVSDKPLPAWPYVALPAGYEFDYADNLSSRSKDLARVPVWTGGQLLWVEGKVFSDEIDNSDGKTYSRFEVRKNVQQAIEALGGVRVTERSFDEATWDANEKVLSDFRQEFSRMQNAYWYDADADTYVIRRADKAIWIVFQSGNDQGALMVAEGPLPEAPAK
;
A
#
# COMPACT_ATOMS: atom_id res chain seq x y z
N MET A 1 -19.67 -31.30 -39.19
CA MET A 1 -18.79 -30.69 -40.20
C MET A 1 -17.61 -30.07 -39.45
N SER A 2 -16.43 -30.63 -39.69
CA SER A 2 -15.17 -30.30 -39.04
C SER A 2 -14.45 -29.25 -39.89
N MET A 3 -14.05 -28.12 -39.30
CA MET A 3 -13.20 -27.14 -39.99
C MET A 3 -11.93 -26.93 -39.17
N LYS A 4 -10.88 -27.63 -39.60
CA LYS A 4 -9.50 -27.49 -39.14
C LYS A 4 -8.92 -26.25 -39.83
N SER A 5 -8.48 -25.26 -39.08
CA SER A 5 -7.66 -24.17 -39.61
C SER A 5 -6.20 -24.40 -39.21
N ALA A 6 -5.36 -24.43 -40.24
CA ALA A 6 -3.95 -24.79 -40.21
C ALA A 6 -3.08 -23.60 -39.77
N VAL A 7 -2.06 -23.91 -38.97
CA VAL A 7 -0.96 -23.03 -38.58
C VAL A 7 0.11 -23.06 -39.67
N PRO A 8 0.63 -21.91 -40.15
CA PRO A 8 1.88 -21.90 -40.90
C PRO A 8 3.06 -21.77 -39.95
N MET A 9 3.89 -22.80 -39.99
CA MET A 9 5.23 -22.91 -39.44
C MET A 9 6.19 -22.13 -40.35
N LEU A 10 6.91 -21.14 -39.82
CA LEU A 10 8.07 -20.53 -40.50
C LEU A 10 9.27 -20.58 -39.56
N ALA A 11 10.28 -21.34 -39.97
CA ALA A 11 11.57 -21.48 -39.31
C ALA A 11 12.66 -20.89 -40.20
N LEU A 12 13.47 -19.98 -39.67
CA LEU A 12 14.84 -19.60 -40.06
C LEU A 12 15.24 -18.42 -39.15
N GLY A 13 16.40 -18.32 -38.48
CA GLY A 13 17.62 -19.09 -38.38
C GLY A 13 18.64 -18.25 -37.58
N LEU A 14 19.54 -18.94 -36.88
CA LEU A 14 20.86 -18.55 -36.33
C LEU A 14 21.28 -17.06 -36.28
N ALA A 15 21.75 -16.61 -35.11
CA ALA A 15 23.15 -16.15 -34.93
C ALA A 15 23.51 -15.91 -33.45
N VAL A 16 24.65 -16.47 -33.04
CA VAL A 16 25.34 -16.32 -31.76
C VAL A 16 26.14 -15.01 -31.76
N GLY A 17 26.22 -14.33 -30.62
CA GLY A 17 27.15 -13.21 -30.41
C GLY A 17 27.24 -12.77 -28.96
N VAL A 18 28.14 -13.39 -28.18
CA VAL A 18 28.59 -12.91 -26.87
C VAL A 18 29.70 -11.89 -27.10
N ALA A 19 29.56 -10.68 -26.56
CA ALA A 19 30.67 -9.75 -26.36
C ALA A 19 30.46 -8.96 -25.06
N LEU A 20 31.20 -9.35 -24.03
CA LEU A 20 31.47 -8.56 -22.83
C LEU A 20 32.54 -7.53 -23.17
N THR A 21 32.26 -6.24 -23.01
CA THR A 21 33.28 -5.19 -23.00
C THR A 21 33.04 -4.24 -21.84
N ALA A 22 33.91 -4.35 -20.85
CA ALA A 22 34.07 -3.44 -19.74
C ALA A 22 34.78 -2.16 -20.21
N CYS A 23 34.19 -0.99 -19.96
CA CYS A 23 34.86 0.30 -20.16
C CYS A 23 35.56 0.73 -18.87
N LYS A 24 36.88 0.87 -18.96
CA LYS A 24 37.78 1.37 -17.92
C LYS A 24 38.35 2.73 -18.37
N LYS A 25 38.17 3.73 -17.49
CA LYS A 25 38.84 5.05 -17.27
C LYS A 25 39.93 5.53 -18.27
N PRO A 26 40.01 6.84 -18.57
CA PRO A 26 40.93 7.76 -17.84
C PRO A 26 40.23 9.13 -17.54
N GLU A 27 40.69 10.07 -16.72
CA GLU A 27 42.02 10.69 -16.65
C GLU A 27 42.17 11.53 -15.35
N ALA A 28 43.43 11.93 -15.13
CA ALA A 28 44.10 12.79 -14.16
C ALA A 28 43.36 14.07 -13.69
N ALA A 29 43.72 14.75 -12.61
CA ALA A 29 45.06 15.01 -12.11
C ALA A 29 45.08 15.39 -10.62
N ALA A 30 46.12 14.93 -9.94
CA ALA A 30 46.62 15.49 -8.69
C ALA A 30 47.84 16.35 -9.03
N ALA A 31 47.86 17.59 -8.55
CA ALA A 31 49.03 18.45 -8.43
C ALA A 31 49.10 18.86 -6.95
N ALA A 32 50.06 18.30 -6.22
CA ALA A 32 51.39 18.88 -5.96
C ALA A 32 51.34 19.88 -4.80
N ALA A 33 52.00 19.47 -3.72
CA ALA A 33 52.27 20.23 -2.53
C ALA A 33 53.43 21.22 -2.76
N GLU A 34 53.35 22.40 -2.16
CA GLU A 34 54.49 23.18 -1.71
C GLU A 34 54.03 24.12 -0.57
N ALA A 35 54.83 24.15 0.50
CA ALA A 35 54.81 25.09 1.63
C ALA A 35 56.22 25.74 1.68
N PRO A 36 56.54 26.81 2.46
CA PRO A 36 55.90 27.21 3.72
C PRO A 36 55.85 28.72 4.10
N ALA A 37 55.18 28.95 5.25
CA ALA A 37 55.42 29.92 6.34
C ALA A 37 55.27 31.45 6.13
N ALA A 38 54.34 32.08 6.88
CA ALA A 38 54.62 32.62 8.24
C ALA A 38 53.39 33.32 8.88
N ALA A 39 53.26 33.11 10.20
CA ALA A 39 52.62 33.93 11.24
C ALA A 39 51.12 34.32 11.16
N ASP A 40 50.30 33.76 12.05
CA ASP A 40 49.58 34.55 13.06
C ASP A 40 49.09 33.71 14.26
N ALA A 41 48.84 34.37 15.39
CA ALA A 41 48.72 33.85 16.75
C ALA A 41 47.44 33.01 17.05
N PRO A 42 47.44 32.14 18.08
CA PRO A 42 46.26 31.36 18.44
C PRO A 42 45.27 32.20 19.28
N ALA A 43 44.13 32.54 18.70
CA ALA A 43 42.96 32.98 19.47
C ALA A 43 42.21 31.75 20.03
N ALA A 44 42.01 31.72 21.34
CA ALA A 44 41.29 30.67 22.04
C ALA A 44 39.82 30.61 21.60
N GLN A 45 39.41 29.46 21.06
CA GLN A 45 38.02 29.17 20.70
C GLN A 45 37.28 28.64 21.95
N PRO A 46 36.11 29.21 22.32
CA PRO A 46 35.32 28.69 23.43
C PRO A 46 34.84 27.26 23.13
N ALA A 47 34.95 26.39 24.14
CA ALA A 47 34.44 25.03 24.08
C ALA A 47 32.94 25.03 23.77
N ALA A 48 32.54 24.28 22.75
CA ALA A 48 31.15 23.98 22.49
C ALA A 48 30.65 23.04 23.60
N ASP A 49 29.69 23.52 24.38
CA ASP A 49 28.91 22.70 25.30
C ASP A 49 28.27 21.56 24.53
N THR A 50 28.73 20.34 24.79
CA THR A 50 28.12 19.13 24.26
C THR A 50 26.88 18.85 25.10
N ALA A 51 25.73 19.37 24.64
CA ALA A 51 24.44 19.01 25.20
C ALA A 51 24.26 17.48 25.08
N PRO A 52 23.82 16.77 26.14
CA PRO A 52 23.56 15.35 26.07
C PRO A 52 22.54 15.06 24.97
N ALA A 53 22.87 14.14 24.06
CA ALA A 53 21.94 13.62 23.09
C ALA A 53 20.71 13.06 23.83
N ALA A 54 19.54 13.66 23.56
CA ALA A 54 18.28 13.16 24.08
C ALA A 54 18.12 11.71 23.62
N ALA A 55 18.00 10.80 24.59
CA ALA A 55 17.68 9.41 24.33
C ALA A 55 16.40 9.34 23.47
N PRO A 56 16.33 8.45 22.46
CA PRO A 56 15.13 8.31 21.66
C PRO A 56 13.96 8.00 22.59
N ALA A 57 12.90 8.79 22.48
CA ALA A 57 11.67 8.55 23.21
C ALA A 57 11.23 7.12 22.91
N ALA A 58 11.08 6.31 23.96
CA ALA A 58 10.49 4.99 23.83
C ALA A 58 9.13 5.14 23.14
N THR A 59 8.98 4.50 21.98
CA THR A 59 7.72 4.44 21.24
C THR A 59 6.64 3.96 22.19
N ALA A 60 5.71 4.85 22.54
CA ALA A 60 4.54 4.48 23.32
C ALA A 60 3.84 3.34 22.57
N ALA A 61 3.65 2.19 23.23
CA ALA A 61 2.91 1.09 22.65
C ALA A 61 1.57 1.61 22.14
N ALA A 62 1.31 1.43 20.84
CA ALA A 62 0.06 1.89 20.24
C ALA A 62 -1.11 1.24 20.99
N ALA A 63 -2.07 2.06 21.42
CA ALA A 63 -3.28 1.56 22.06
C ALA A 63 -3.99 0.57 21.12
N ALA A 64 -4.51 -0.52 21.68
CA ALA A 64 -5.30 -1.48 20.93
C ALA A 64 -6.52 -0.78 20.28
N PHE A 65 -6.81 -1.16 19.03
CA PHE A 65 -7.96 -0.65 18.29
C PHE A 65 -9.27 -1.01 18.99
N ASP A 66 -10.13 0.00 19.21
CA ASP A 66 -11.46 -0.17 19.81
C ASP A 66 -12.56 0.17 18.79
N ILE A 67 -13.27 -0.85 18.30
CA ILE A 67 -14.42 -0.67 17.42
C ILE A 67 -15.56 0.10 18.11
N GLY A 68 -15.61 0.06 19.45
CA GLY A 68 -16.56 0.80 20.29
C GLY A 68 -16.50 2.32 20.09
N ALA A 69 -15.32 2.84 19.77
CA ALA A 69 -15.07 4.26 19.52
C ALA A 69 -15.55 4.73 18.12
N ILE A 70 -15.79 3.79 17.19
CA ILE A 70 -16.30 4.10 15.85
C ILE A 70 -17.82 4.28 15.93
N PRO A 71 -18.39 5.40 15.45
CA PRO A 71 -19.84 5.59 15.40
C PRO A 71 -20.52 4.52 14.54
N VAL A 72 -21.66 4.02 15.00
CA VAL A 72 -22.49 3.11 14.18
C VAL A 72 -23.12 3.92 13.04
N SER A 73 -22.93 3.46 11.81
CA SER A 73 -23.55 4.02 10.60
C SER A 73 -24.80 3.23 10.22
N ASP A 74 -25.91 3.93 10.02
CA ASP A 74 -27.18 3.43 9.50
C ASP A 74 -27.40 3.81 8.02
N LYS A 75 -26.47 4.56 7.43
CA LYS A 75 -26.58 5.06 6.05
C LYS A 75 -26.80 3.90 5.06
N PRO A 76 -27.62 4.07 4.00
CA PRO A 76 -27.84 3.03 3.00
C PRO A 76 -26.52 2.60 2.35
N LEU A 77 -26.32 1.28 2.22
CA LEU A 77 -25.18 0.72 1.50
C LEU A 77 -25.55 0.52 0.03
N PRO A 78 -24.67 0.87 -0.93
CA PRO A 78 -24.81 0.50 -2.33
C PRO A 78 -24.80 -1.01 -2.57
N ALA A 79 -24.88 -1.43 -3.82
CA ALA A 79 -24.61 -2.83 -4.17
C ALA A 79 -23.17 -3.21 -3.79
N TRP A 80 -22.95 -4.48 -3.43
CA TRP A 80 -21.62 -5.03 -3.19
C TRP A 80 -20.68 -4.71 -4.37
N PRO A 81 -19.45 -4.21 -4.15
CA PRO A 81 -18.68 -4.14 -2.89
C PRO A 81 -18.89 -2.87 -2.04
N TYR A 82 -20.08 -2.25 -2.11
CA TYR A 82 -20.51 -1.08 -1.33
C TYR A 82 -19.82 0.25 -1.69
N VAL A 83 -18.60 0.22 -2.24
CA VAL A 83 -17.86 1.43 -2.65
C VAL A 83 -18.09 1.69 -4.14
N ALA A 84 -18.69 2.84 -4.45
CA ALA A 84 -18.78 3.33 -5.82
C ALA A 84 -17.52 4.11 -6.20
N LEU A 85 -16.96 3.82 -7.37
CA LEU A 85 -15.81 4.54 -7.89
C LEU A 85 -16.24 5.86 -8.57
N PRO A 86 -15.36 6.88 -8.57
CA PRO A 86 -15.62 8.13 -9.28
C PRO A 86 -15.83 7.91 -10.79
N ALA A 87 -16.59 8.81 -11.42
CA ALA A 87 -16.84 8.74 -12.86
C ALA A 87 -15.54 8.69 -13.67
N GLY A 88 -15.48 7.74 -14.61
CA GLY A 88 -14.32 7.47 -15.46
C GLY A 88 -13.25 6.59 -14.81
N TYR A 89 -13.53 6.01 -13.65
CA TYR A 89 -12.71 4.96 -13.04
C TYR A 89 -13.57 3.73 -12.82
N GLU A 90 -12.95 2.57 -12.95
CA GLU A 90 -13.62 1.29 -12.81
C GLU A 90 -12.69 0.27 -12.16
N PHE A 91 -13.29 -0.81 -11.66
CA PHE A 91 -12.53 -1.98 -11.29
C PHE A 91 -12.15 -2.74 -12.56
N ASP A 92 -10.97 -3.36 -12.60
CA ASP A 92 -10.53 -4.17 -13.75
C ASP A 92 -11.58 -5.20 -14.20
N TYR A 93 -12.37 -5.74 -13.27
CA TYR A 93 -13.43 -6.71 -13.53
C TYR A 93 -14.81 -6.13 -13.22
N ALA A 94 -15.06 -4.87 -13.63
CA ALA A 94 -16.34 -4.18 -13.42
C ALA A 94 -17.56 -4.97 -13.92
N ASP A 95 -17.43 -5.69 -15.05
CA ASP A 95 -18.50 -6.52 -15.62
C ASP A 95 -18.74 -7.83 -14.84
N ASN A 96 -17.84 -8.20 -13.94
CA ASN A 96 -17.95 -9.42 -13.14
C ASN A 96 -17.29 -9.29 -11.76
N LEU A 97 -17.78 -8.37 -10.94
CA LEU A 97 -17.31 -8.15 -9.57
C LEU A 97 -17.40 -9.42 -8.69
N SER A 98 -18.30 -10.34 -9.02
CA SER A 98 -18.44 -11.61 -8.29
C SER A 98 -17.20 -12.50 -8.44
N SER A 99 -16.52 -12.48 -9.60
CA SER A 99 -15.26 -13.21 -9.82
C SER A 99 -14.10 -12.70 -8.97
N ARG A 100 -14.22 -11.49 -8.43
CA ARG A 100 -13.27 -10.83 -7.53
C ARG A 100 -13.69 -10.92 -6.06
N SER A 101 -14.78 -11.61 -5.79
CA SER A 101 -15.33 -11.80 -4.44
C SER A 101 -15.09 -13.23 -3.95
N LYS A 102 -14.84 -13.35 -2.65
CA LYS A 102 -14.81 -14.62 -1.91
C LYS A 102 -15.87 -14.53 -0.82
N ASP A 103 -16.79 -15.50 -0.77
CA ASP A 103 -17.86 -15.51 0.23
C ASP A 103 -17.33 -15.75 1.66
N LEU A 104 -16.18 -16.43 1.76
CA LEU A 104 -15.46 -16.63 3.00
C LEU A 104 -13.95 -16.56 2.74
N ALA A 105 -13.30 -15.60 3.36
CA ALA A 105 -11.85 -15.49 3.45
C ALA A 105 -11.45 -14.82 4.76
N ARG A 106 -10.18 -14.94 5.12
CA ARG A 106 -9.60 -14.25 6.28
C ARG A 106 -8.48 -13.33 5.82
N VAL A 107 -8.62 -12.03 6.09
CA VAL A 107 -7.70 -11.00 5.61
C VAL A 107 -7.17 -10.14 6.76
N PRO A 108 -5.89 -9.73 6.73
CA PRO A 108 -5.37 -8.80 7.71
C PRO A 108 -5.74 -7.36 7.33
N VAL A 109 -6.10 -6.53 8.30
CA VAL A 109 -6.26 -5.08 8.14
C VAL A 109 -5.41 -4.37 9.18
N TRP A 110 -4.68 -3.34 8.74
CA TRP A 110 -3.81 -2.56 9.62
C TRP A 110 -4.60 -1.45 10.30
N THR A 111 -4.59 -1.41 11.63
CA THR A 111 -5.34 -0.40 12.39
C THR A 111 -4.46 0.75 12.89
N GLY A 112 -3.25 0.91 12.36
CA GLY A 112 -2.26 1.88 12.85
C GLY A 112 -1.39 1.38 14.02
N GLY A 113 -1.76 0.27 14.66
CA GLY A 113 -0.98 -0.31 15.77
C GLY A 113 -1.00 -1.84 15.86
N GLN A 114 -1.88 -2.52 15.12
CA GLN A 114 -1.95 -3.98 15.07
C GLN A 114 -2.54 -4.46 13.73
N LEU A 115 -2.19 -5.69 13.37
CA LEU A 115 -2.87 -6.45 12.32
C LEU A 115 -4.11 -7.11 12.92
N LEU A 116 -5.28 -6.55 12.60
CA LEU A 116 -6.55 -7.17 12.93
C LEU A 116 -6.94 -8.15 11.82
N TRP A 117 -7.35 -9.36 12.19
CA TRP A 117 -7.83 -10.34 11.22
C TRP A 117 -9.34 -10.26 11.07
N VAL A 118 -9.80 -10.07 9.85
CA VAL A 118 -11.21 -10.03 9.48
C VAL A 118 -11.55 -11.31 8.74
N GLU A 119 -12.54 -12.06 9.22
CA GLU A 119 -13.08 -13.23 8.54
C GLU A 119 -14.49 -12.92 8.01
N GLY A 120 -14.76 -13.27 6.76
CA GLY A 120 -16.07 -13.10 6.15
C GLY A 120 -15.99 -12.90 4.64
N LYS A 121 -16.90 -12.10 4.09
CA LYS A 121 -16.99 -11.86 2.65
C LYS A 121 -15.99 -10.80 2.23
N VAL A 122 -15.16 -11.10 1.23
CA VAL A 122 -14.07 -10.21 0.80
C VAL A 122 -14.12 -9.98 -0.70
N PHE A 123 -13.94 -8.75 -1.13
CA PHE A 123 -13.72 -8.34 -2.51
C PHE A 123 -12.35 -7.67 -2.61
N SER A 124 -11.60 -7.91 -3.68
CA SER A 124 -10.48 -7.05 -4.03
C SER A 124 -10.24 -6.95 -5.53
N ASP A 125 -10.00 -5.72 -5.99
CA ASP A 125 -9.64 -5.47 -7.38
C ASP A 125 -8.74 -4.24 -7.53
N GLU A 126 -8.09 -4.15 -8.69
CA GLU A 126 -7.39 -2.94 -9.12
C GLU A 126 -8.40 -1.91 -9.61
N ILE A 127 -8.02 -0.64 -9.53
CA ILE A 127 -8.80 0.50 -10.01
C ILE A 127 -7.99 1.14 -11.13
N ASP A 128 -8.59 1.19 -12.32
CA ASP A 128 -8.01 1.82 -13.50
C ASP A 128 -8.93 2.94 -14.02
N ASN A 129 -8.41 3.79 -14.88
CA ASN A 129 -9.24 4.68 -15.68
C ASN A 129 -9.99 3.89 -16.76
N SER A 130 -11.26 4.23 -16.97
CA SER A 130 -11.97 3.76 -18.15
C SER A 130 -11.45 4.45 -19.42
N ASP A 131 -11.70 3.87 -20.59
CA ASP A 131 -11.28 4.38 -21.89
C ASP A 131 -11.43 5.91 -22.05
N GLY A 132 -10.33 6.57 -22.40
CA GLY A 132 -10.30 8.00 -22.70
C GLY A 132 -10.11 8.94 -21.50
N LYS A 133 -10.05 8.42 -20.27
CA LYS A 133 -9.69 9.21 -19.08
C LYS A 133 -8.21 9.01 -18.73
N THR A 134 -7.54 10.08 -18.30
CA THR A 134 -6.21 9.99 -17.69
C THR A 134 -6.34 9.72 -16.21
N TYR A 135 -5.65 8.70 -15.71
CA TYR A 135 -5.58 8.40 -14.28
C TYR A 135 -5.02 9.59 -13.50
N SER A 136 -5.70 9.95 -12.40
CA SER A 136 -5.24 10.96 -11.45
C SER A 136 -5.32 10.41 -10.04
N ARG A 137 -4.16 10.08 -9.46
CA ARG A 137 -4.05 9.61 -8.08
C ARG A 137 -4.80 10.50 -7.08
N PHE A 138 -4.66 11.82 -7.23
CA PHE A 138 -5.33 12.78 -6.35
C PHE A 138 -6.86 12.72 -6.49
N GLU A 139 -7.35 12.65 -7.73
CA GLU A 139 -8.78 12.55 -8.00
C GLU A 139 -9.36 11.26 -7.42
N VAL A 140 -8.75 10.10 -7.70
CA VAL A 140 -9.22 8.81 -7.17
C VAL A 140 -9.21 8.83 -5.65
N ARG A 141 -8.09 9.19 -5.02
CA ARG A 141 -7.97 9.20 -3.56
C ARG A 141 -9.02 10.09 -2.91
N LYS A 142 -9.19 11.32 -3.41
CA LYS A 142 -10.17 12.26 -2.87
C LYS A 142 -11.60 11.73 -2.99
N ASN A 143 -11.99 11.23 -4.15
CA ASN A 143 -13.36 10.80 -4.39
C ASN A 143 -13.69 9.47 -3.70
N VAL A 144 -12.75 8.52 -3.66
CA VAL A 144 -12.91 7.26 -2.91
C VAL A 144 -13.05 7.54 -1.42
N GLN A 145 -12.21 8.42 -0.85
CA GLN A 145 -12.36 8.87 0.54
C GLN A 145 -13.77 9.43 0.79
N GLN A 146 -14.22 10.39 -0.04
CA GLN A 146 -15.53 10.99 0.09
C GLN A 146 -16.67 9.99 -0.02
N ALA A 147 -16.57 9.01 -0.93
CA ALA A 147 -17.56 7.95 -1.08
C ALA A 147 -17.65 7.08 0.19
N ILE A 148 -16.51 6.72 0.80
CA ILE A 148 -16.46 5.91 2.02
C ILE A 148 -17.00 6.70 3.22
N GLU A 149 -16.59 7.95 3.40
CA GLU A 149 -17.07 8.83 4.48
C GLU A 149 -18.57 9.13 4.34
N ALA A 150 -19.07 9.25 3.10
CA ALA A 150 -20.48 9.38 2.81
C ALA A 150 -21.29 8.18 3.30
N LEU A 151 -20.70 6.98 3.41
CA LEU A 151 -21.31 5.78 4.02
C LEU A 151 -21.12 5.68 5.55
N GLY A 152 -20.47 6.68 6.16
CA GLY A 152 -20.14 6.70 7.58
C GLY A 152 -18.86 5.94 7.90
N GLY A 153 -17.99 5.77 6.91
CA GLY A 153 -16.66 5.22 7.13
C GLY A 153 -15.79 6.19 7.91
N VAL A 154 -15.01 5.65 8.85
CA VAL A 154 -13.99 6.37 9.61
C VAL A 154 -12.64 5.88 9.15
N ARG A 155 -11.75 6.80 8.78
CA ARG A 155 -10.37 6.46 8.44
C ARG A 155 -9.58 6.14 9.70
N VAL A 156 -8.95 4.97 9.72
CA VAL A 156 -8.16 4.44 10.83
C VAL A 156 -6.68 4.75 10.65
N THR A 157 -6.19 4.65 9.40
CA THR A 157 -4.80 4.95 9.03
C THR A 157 -4.73 5.40 7.57
N GLU A 158 -3.68 6.14 7.22
CA GLU A 158 -3.37 6.61 5.86
C GLU A 158 -2.21 5.86 5.19
N ARG A 159 -1.56 4.98 5.96
CA ARG A 159 -0.40 4.18 5.55
C ARG A 159 -0.54 2.74 6.02
N SER A 160 0.16 1.85 5.33
CA SER A 160 0.35 0.48 5.81
C SER A 160 1.26 0.44 7.06
N PHE A 161 1.48 -0.76 7.56
CA PHE A 161 2.36 -1.04 8.69
C PHE A 161 3.83 -0.70 8.40
N ASP A 162 4.64 -0.60 9.46
CA ASP A 162 6.08 -0.37 9.36
C ASP A 162 6.87 -1.66 9.04
N GLU A 163 8.16 -1.49 8.74
CA GLU A 163 9.08 -2.59 8.41
C GLU A 163 9.20 -3.61 9.56
N ALA A 164 9.22 -3.15 10.82
CA ALA A 164 9.28 -4.05 11.97
C ALA A 164 8.04 -4.95 12.08
N THR A 165 6.85 -4.40 11.82
CA THR A 165 5.60 -5.17 11.77
C THR A 165 5.61 -6.13 10.59
N TRP A 166 6.14 -5.73 9.43
CA TRP A 166 6.34 -6.62 8.29
C TRP A 166 7.22 -7.81 8.67
N ASP A 167 8.42 -7.58 9.20
CA ASP A 167 9.37 -8.63 9.55
C ASP A 167 8.77 -9.63 10.56
N ALA A 168 8.05 -9.12 11.56
CA ALA A 168 7.38 -9.96 12.56
C ALA A 168 6.25 -10.82 11.98
N ASN A 169 5.71 -10.46 10.82
CA ASN A 169 4.55 -11.11 10.19
C ASN A 169 4.81 -11.53 8.73
N GLU A 170 6.07 -11.60 8.30
CA GLU A 170 6.46 -11.66 6.88
C GLU A 170 5.77 -12.82 6.18
N LYS A 171 5.77 -14.00 6.81
CA LYS A 171 5.17 -15.19 6.23
C LYS A 171 3.68 -14.99 5.94
N VAL A 172 2.91 -14.55 6.93
CA VAL A 172 1.44 -14.44 6.79
C VAL A 172 1.04 -13.31 5.85
N LEU A 173 1.81 -12.21 5.84
CA LEU A 173 1.59 -11.11 4.90
C LEU A 173 2.00 -11.50 3.47
N SER A 174 3.07 -12.28 3.31
CA SER A 174 3.49 -12.81 2.01
C SER A 174 2.48 -13.79 1.43
N ASP A 175 1.95 -14.71 2.25
CA ASP A 175 0.89 -15.63 1.84
C ASP A 175 -0.37 -14.86 1.40
N PHE A 176 -0.79 -13.85 2.20
CA PHE A 176 -1.90 -12.97 1.85
C PHE A 176 -1.65 -12.22 0.53
N ARG A 177 -0.45 -11.65 0.33
CA ARG A 177 -0.06 -10.94 -0.89
C ARG A 177 -0.07 -11.84 -2.12
N GLN A 178 0.19 -13.13 -1.98
CA GLN A 178 0.06 -14.09 -3.08
C GLN A 178 -1.41 -14.38 -3.39
N GLU A 179 -2.23 -14.60 -2.36
CA GLU A 179 -3.66 -14.92 -2.53
C GLU A 179 -4.47 -13.71 -3.05
N PHE A 180 -4.17 -12.52 -2.57
CA PHE A 180 -4.81 -11.25 -2.92
C PHE A 180 -3.85 -10.38 -3.73
N SER A 181 -3.36 -10.91 -4.86
CA SER A 181 -2.27 -10.31 -5.64
C SER A 181 -2.46 -8.85 -6.05
N ARG A 182 -3.71 -8.42 -6.25
CA ARG A 182 -4.06 -7.03 -6.59
C ARG A 182 -3.82 -6.04 -5.47
N MET A 183 -3.80 -6.52 -4.23
CA MET A 183 -3.52 -5.72 -3.04
C MET A 183 -2.03 -5.71 -2.68
N GLN A 184 -1.14 -6.30 -3.50
CA GLN A 184 0.27 -6.48 -3.13
C GLN A 184 0.98 -5.20 -2.71
N ASN A 185 0.67 -4.08 -3.37
CA ASN A 185 1.26 -2.78 -3.06
C ASN A 185 0.72 -2.20 -1.75
N ALA A 186 -0.54 -2.47 -1.39
CA ALA A 186 -1.15 -1.99 -0.15
C ALA A 186 -0.56 -2.67 1.09
N TYR A 187 0.02 -3.86 0.91
CA TYR A 187 0.59 -4.70 1.96
C TYR A 187 2.11 -4.81 1.85
N TRP A 188 2.75 -3.84 1.19
CA TRP A 188 4.15 -3.55 1.46
C TRP A 188 4.24 -2.61 2.66
N TYR A 189 5.32 -2.66 3.43
CA TYR A 189 5.51 -1.71 4.53
C TYR A 189 5.66 -0.28 3.98
N ASP A 190 5.26 0.69 4.78
CA ASP A 190 5.32 2.12 4.47
C ASP A 190 4.56 2.58 3.20
N ALA A 191 3.69 1.74 2.66
CA ALA A 191 2.91 2.03 1.47
C ALA A 191 1.79 3.05 1.73
N ASP A 192 1.44 3.79 0.69
CA ASP A 192 0.29 4.70 0.65
C ASP A 192 -1.04 3.93 0.57
N ALA A 193 -1.41 3.32 1.70
CA ALA A 193 -2.61 2.52 1.87
C ALA A 193 -3.47 3.05 3.03
N ASP A 194 -4.61 3.63 2.70
CA ASP A 194 -5.60 4.04 3.68
C ASP A 194 -6.41 2.82 4.15
N THR A 195 -6.67 2.73 5.46
CA THR A 195 -7.64 1.77 6.01
C THR A 195 -8.80 2.51 6.62
N TYR A 196 -10.02 2.14 6.23
CA TYR A 196 -11.27 2.67 6.75
C TYR A 196 -12.10 1.55 7.37
N VAL A 197 -12.99 1.93 8.27
CA VAL A 197 -14.00 1.04 8.84
C VAL A 197 -15.36 1.72 8.86
N ILE A 198 -16.39 1.01 8.42
CA ILE A 198 -17.80 1.36 8.60
C ILE A 198 -18.36 0.39 9.64
N ARG A 199 -18.68 0.89 10.83
CA ARG A 199 -19.32 0.08 11.87
C ARG A 199 -20.82 0.03 11.63
N ARG A 200 -21.38 -1.17 11.55
CA ARG A 200 -22.83 -1.43 11.58
C ARG A 200 -23.22 -1.95 12.97
N ALA A 201 -24.52 -2.14 13.22
CA ALA A 201 -25.01 -2.63 14.50
C ALA A 201 -24.50 -4.06 14.83
N ASP A 202 -24.33 -4.89 13.81
CA ASP A 202 -24.06 -6.33 13.89
C ASP A 202 -22.75 -6.75 13.20
N LYS A 203 -22.14 -5.87 12.39
CA LYS A 203 -20.95 -6.17 11.59
C LYS A 203 -20.05 -4.96 11.39
N ALA A 204 -18.84 -5.21 10.90
CA ALA A 204 -17.93 -4.16 10.42
C ALA A 204 -17.62 -4.38 8.94
N ILE A 205 -17.51 -3.28 8.19
CA ILE A 205 -17.03 -3.28 6.81
C ILE A 205 -15.68 -2.56 6.81
N TRP A 206 -14.62 -3.30 6.51
CA TRP A 206 -13.26 -2.80 6.40
C TRP A 206 -12.93 -2.52 4.95
N ILE A 207 -12.30 -1.38 4.69
CA ILE A 207 -11.91 -0.97 3.35
C ILE A 207 -10.43 -0.59 3.38
N VAL A 208 -9.61 -1.28 2.60
CA VAL A 208 -8.20 -0.93 2.39
C VAL A 208 -8.07 -0.39 0.98
N PHE A 209 -7.63 0.85 0.85
CA PHE A 209 -7.45 1.52 -0.43
C PHE A 209 -6.00 1.92 -0.61
N GLN A 210 -5.36 1.42 -1.67
CA GLN A 210 -4.02 1.84 -2.06
C GLN A 210 -4.09 2.77 -3.25
N SER A 211 -3.41 3.91 -3.13
CA SER A 211 -3.32 4.91 -4.18
C SER A 211 -1.94 4.83 -4.84
N GLY A 212 -1.85 4.29 -6.05
CA GLY A 212 -0.65 4.37 -6.90
C GLY A 212 -0.68 5.58 -7.81
N ASN A 213 0.42 5.81 -8.53
CA ASN A 213 0.51 6.94 -9.47
C ASN A 213 -0.23 6.67 -10.79
N ASP A 214 -0.30 5.41 -11.22
CA ASP A 214 -0.86 5.01 -12.51
C ASP A 214 -2.09 4.09 -12.37
N GLN A 215 -2.32 3.55 -11.17
CA GLN A 215 -3.47 2.71 -10.82
C GLN A 215 -3.74 2.77 -9.32
N GLY A 216 -4.91 2.29 -8.90
CA GLY A 216 -5.24 2.06 -7.49
C GLY A 216 -5.56 0.59 -7.23
N ALA A 217 -5.77 0.26 -5.96
CA ALA A 217 -6.34 -1.04 -5.59
C ALA A 217 -7.23 -0.87 -4.36
N LEU A 218 -8.29 -1.66 -4.28
CA LEU A 218 -9.23 -1.59 -3.18
C LEU A 218 -9.66 -2.99 -2.75
N MET A 219 -9.64 -3.21 -1.44
CA MET A 219 -10.22 -4.37 -0.78
C MET A 219 -11.37 -3.95 0.11
N VAL A 220 -12.47 -4.69 0.05
CA VAL A 220 -13.60 -4.58 0.99
C VAL A 220 -13.77 -5.92 1.69
N ALA A 221 -13.79 -5.91 3.02
CA ALA A 221 -14.04 -7.08 3.84
C ALA A 221 -15.22 -6.81 4.80
N GLU A 222 -16.27 -7.62 4.71
CA GLU A 222 -17.39 -7.61 5.64
C GLU A 222 -17.28 -8.81 6.59
N GLY A 223 -17.36 -8.55 7.89
CA GLY A 223 -17.23 -9.58 8.92
C GLY A 223 -17.90 -9.16 10.23
N PRO A 224 -17.93 -10.05 11.24
CA PRO A 224 -18.46 -9.71 12.56
C PRO A 224 -17.70 -8.53 13.18
N LEU A 225 -18.31 -7.87 14.16
CA LEU A 225 -17.59 -6.88 14.95
C LEU A 225 -16.38 -7.55 15.63
N PRO A 226 -15.17 -6.95 15.57
CA PRO A 226 -14.03 -7.49 16.30
C PRO A 226 -14.29 -7.42 17.80
N GLU A 227 -13.67 -8.33 18.56
CA GLU A 227 -13.74 -8.29 20.01
C GLU A 227 -13.21 -6.94 20.53
N ALA A 228 -13.92 -6.38 21.51
CA ALA A 228 -13.45 -5.17 22.18
C ALA A 228 -12.15 -5.48 22.95
N PRO A 229 -11.19 -4.54 23.02
CA PRO A 229 -9.99 -4.75 23.81
C PRO A 229 -10.37 -5.05 25.27
N ALA A 230 -9.69 -6.01 25.89
CA ALA A 230 -9.84 -6.27 27.31
C ALA A 230 -9.49 -5.00 28.12
N LYS A 231 -10.35 -4.64 29.07
CA LYS A 231 -10.17 -3.48 29.95
C LYS A 231 -9.13 -3.73 31.04
#